data_AF-A0A7S2HA29-F1
#
_entry.id   AF-A0A7S2HA29-F1
#
_cell.length_a   1.000
_cell.length_b   1.000
_cell.length_c   1.000
_cell.angle_alpha   90.00
_cell.angle_beta   90.00
_cell.angle_gamma   90.00
#
_symmetry.space_group_name_H-M   'P 1'
#
loop_
_entity.id
_entity.type
_entity.pdbx_description
1 polymer ?
#
loop_
_entity_poly.entity_id
_entity_poly.type
_entity_poly.pdbx_seq_one_letter_code
_entity_poly.pdbx_strand_id
1 'polypeptide(L)'
;EDMFSLASHNLMVGYLSIRVKNVVTPSPTWAGCTGNKAFVERIGGGCYAMKAEGTDEDKTDFPALRTYWSNALQADAADPQRVRGTADPGVYVSAATNQEQFKIGTIRAIVGVYDAGGYSAHYRMDAPNLTKARMQYAEDLAMFKQVGWISLASRVVI
;
A
#
# COMPACT_ATOMS: atom_id res chain seq x y z
N GLU A 1 -23.18 -11.26 -33.78
CA GLU A 1 -22.49 -9.97 -33.89
C GLU A 1 -21.52 -9.86 -32.74
N ASP A 2 -20.22 -9.85 -33.06
CA ASP A 2 -19.15 -9.78 -32.08
C ASP A 2 -19.19 -8.44 -31.36
N MET A 3 -19.40 -8.50 -30.06
CA MET A 3 -19.37 -7.35 -29.18
C MET A 3 -17.89 -6.94 -29.03
N PHE A 4 -17.45 -6.01 -29.87
CA PHE A 4 -16.13 -5.38 -29.78
C PHE A 4 -15.94 -4.83 -28.35
N SER A 5 -15.08 -5.48 -27.58
CA SER A 5 -14.67 -5.03 -26.26
C SER A 5 -13.19 -4.66 -26.33
N LEU A 6 -12.82 -3.48 -25.81
CA LEU A 6 -11.43 -3.05 -25.63
C LEU A 6 -10.56 -4.07 -24.86
N ALA A 7 -11.19 -5.01 -24.14
CA ALA A 7 -10.52 -6.11 -23.45
C ALA A 7 -9.95 -7.19 -24.38
N SER A 8 -10.40 -7.29 -25.65
CA SER A 8 -9.89 -8.31 -26.59
C SER A 8 -8.57 -7.94 -27.27
N HIS A 9 -8.12 -6.69 -27.15
CA HIS A 9 -6.89 -6.20 -27.79
C HIS A 9 -5.81 -5.77 -26.79
N ASN A 10 -6.15 -5.61 -25.50
CA ASN A 10 -5.21 -5.22 -24.45
C ASN A 10 -5.01 -6.39 -23.49
N LEU A 11 -3.82 -6.99 -23.51
CA LEU A 11 -3.40 -7.95 -22.50
C LEU A 11 -2.78 -7.17 -21.33
N MET A 12 -3.37 -7.30 -20.14
CA MET A 12 -2.71 -6.84 -18.92
C MET A 12 -1.56 -7.79 -18.61
N VAL A 13 -0.34 -7.36 -18.87
CA VAL A 13 0.88 -8.13 -18.63
C VAL A 13 1.60 -7.65 -17.39
N GLY A 14 2.22 -8.57 -16.66
CA GLY A 14 3.03 -8.27 -15.49
C GLY A 14 2.23 -8.18 -14.20
N TYR A 15 2.55 -7.16 -13.38
CA TYR A 15 2.06 -7.03 -12.01
C TYR A 15 1.46 -5.64 -11.76
N LEU A 16 0.35 -5.62 -11.04
CA LEU A 16 -0.11 -4.45 -10.31
C LEU A 16 0.67 -4.37 -9.01
N SER A 17 1.32 -3.24 -8.75
CA SER A 17 1.93 -2.92 -7.47
C SER A 17 1.13 -1.79 -6.84
N ILE A 18 0.57 -2.02 -5.66
CA ILE A 18 -0.06 -0.98 -4.84
C ILE A 18 0.92 -0.65 -3.73
N ARG A 19 1.34 0.61 -3.61
CA ARG A 19 2.29 1.04 -2.58
C ARG A 19 1.76 2.21 -1.77
N VAL A 20 1.91 2.13 -0.45
CA VAL A 20 1.46 3.15 0.50
C VAL A 20 2.64 3.67 1.30
N LYS A 21 2.72 5.01 1.46
CA LYS A 21 3.57 5.65 2.49
C LYS A 21 2.71 6.29 3.57
N ASN A 22 3.05 5.98 4.81
CA ASN A 22 2.40 6.51 6.00
C ASN A 22 3.34 7.43 6.77
N VAL A 23 2.78 8.37 7.51
CA VAL A 23 3.50 9.19 8.49
C VAL A 23 3.26 8.68 9.90
N VAL A 24 4.23 8.94 10.78
CA VAL A 24 4.14 8.57 12.20
C VAL A 24 2.92 9.22 12.84
N THR A 25 2.23 8.47 13.70
CA THR A 25 1.12 9.03 14.49
C THR A 25 1.68 10.06 15.48
N PRO A 26 1.18 11.31 15.47
CA PRO A 26 1.73 12.37 16.30
C PRO A 26 1.52 12.07 17.79
N SER A 27 2.61 12.12 18.56
CA SER A 27 2.59 12.01 20.01
C SER A 27 3.48 13.11 20.61
N PRO A 28 2.91 14.14 21.26
CA PRO A 28 1.48 14.37 21.48
C PRO A 28 0.71 14.68 20.18
N THR A 29 -0.62 14.57 20.19
CA THR A 29 -1.46 14.66 18.98
C THR A 29 -1.31 15.97 18.19
N TRP A 30 -0.87 17.05 18.83
CA TRP A 30 -0.64 18.36 18.22
C TRP A 30 0.80 18.58 17.72
N ALA A 31 1.70 17.60 17.82
CA ALA A 31 3.13 17.77 17.50
C ALA A 31 3.37 18.36 16.09
N GLY A 32 2.55 18.00 15.10
CA GLY A 32 2.65 18.54 13.74
C GLY A 32 2.07 19.95 13.52
N CYS A 33 1.38 20.54 14.52
CA CYS A 33 0.86 21.91 14.43
C CYS A 33 0.80 22.61 15.79
N THR A 34 1.98 22.92 16.33
CA THR A 34 2.17 23.64 17.59
C THR A 34 1.36 24.94 17.68
N GLY A 35 1.23 25.69 16.58
CA GLY A 35 0.45 26.93 16.53
C GLY A 35 -1.06 26.76 16.74
N ASN A 36 -1.60 25.55 16.55
CA ASN A 36 -3.03 25.24 16.71
C ASN A 36 -3.28 24.25 17.85
N LYS A 37 -2.34 24.10 18.80
CA LYS A 37 -2.42 23.13 19.91
C LYS A 37 -3.78 23.13 20.61
N ALA A 38 -4.23 24.29 21.09
CA ALA A 38 -5.48 24.41 21.85
C ALA A 38 -6.71 23.97 21.03
N PHE A 39 -6.70 24.21 19.72
CA PHE A 39 -7.76 23.77 18.83
C PHE A 39 -7.74 22.24 18.65
N VAL A 40 -6.57 21.66 18.37
CA VAL A 40 -6.38 20.22 18.17
C VAL A 40 -6.76 19.42 19.42
N GLU A 41 -6.32 19.88 20.59
CA GLU A 41 -6.66 19.27 21.87
C GLU A 41 -8.17 19.35 22.13
N ARG A 42 -8.82 20.48 21.81
CA ARG A 42 -10.27 20.66 21.98
C ARG A 42 -11.11 19.74 21.10
N ILE A 43 -10.68 19.50 19.86
CA ILE A 43 -11.42 18.63 18.93
C ILE A 43 -11.04 17.14 19.05
N GLY A 44 -10.03 16.81 19.86
CA GLY A 44 -9.50 15.44 19.98
C GLY A 44 -8.85 14.91 18.69
N GLY A 45 -8.34 15.80 17.85
CA GLY A 45 -7.76 15.46 16.54
C GLY A 45 -6.27 15.12 16.62
N GLY A 46 -5.71 14.62 15.51
CA GLY A 46 -4.28 14.37 15.33
C GLY A 46 -3.70 15.21 14.18
N CYS A 47 -2.53 15.79 14.41
CA CYS A 47 -1.83 16.65 13.46
C CYS A 47 -0.65 15.92 12.84
N TYR A 48 -0.94 15.17 11.78
CA TYR A 48 0.01 14.35 11.07
C TYR A 48 0.88 15.21 10.12
N ALA A 49 2.18 14.90 10.02
CA ALA A 49 3.10 15.60 9.12
C ALA A 49 2.62 15.57 7.66
N MET A 50 2.86 16.62 6.88
CA MET A 50 2.38 16.68 5.48
C MET A 50 3.12 15.71 4.56
N LYS A 51 4.36 15.32 4.90
CA LYS A 51 5.23 14.46 4.09
C LYS A 51 5.68 13.25 4.90
N ALA A 52 5.86 12.12 4.20
CA ALA A 52 6.42 10.89 4.76
C ALA A 52 7.90 10.78 4.39
N GLU A 53 8.73 11.60 5.05
CA GLU A 53 10.17 11.69 4.81
C GLU A 53 10.94 11.67 6.15
N GLY A 54 12.13 11.08 6.16
CA GLY A 54 13.02 11.11 7.32
C GLY A 54 12.41 10.51 8.58
N THR A 55 12.29 11.33 9.62
CA THR A 55 11.71 10.96 10.93
C THR A 55 10.18 10.95 10.94
N ASP A 56 9.53 11.58 9.96
CA ASP A 56 8.08 11.65 9.89
C ASP A 56 7.48 10.41 9.23
N GLU A 57 8.30 9.58 8.58
CA GLU A 57 7.86 8.37 7.90
C GLU A 57 7.62 7.21 8.89
N ASP A 58 6.44 6.60 8.80
CA ASP A 58 6.12 5.43 9.62
C ASP A 58 6.65 4.16 8.96
N LYS A 59 7.58 3.51 9.66
CA LYS A 59 8.26 2.27 9.26
C LYS A 59 7.86 1.08 10.14
N THR A 60 6.82 1.24 10.94
CA THR A 60 6.33 0.20 11.85
C THR A 60 5.57 -0.86 11.06
N ASP A 61 5.99 -2.12 11.19
CA ASP A 61 5.27 -3.26 10.60
C ASP A 61 3.80 -3.29 11.05
N PHE A 62 2.92 -3.83 10.19
CA PHE A 62 1.52 -4.14 10.49
C PHE A 62 1.38 -5.64 10.79
N PRO A 63 1.44 -6.10 12.05
CA PRO A 63 1.56 -7.53 12.36
C PRO A 63 0.34 -8.34 11.93
N ALA A 64 -0.85 -7.76 12.05
CA ALA A 64 -2.11 -8.37 11.61
C ALA A 64 -2.11 -8.61 10.09
N LEU A 65 -1.63 -7.63 9.33
CA LEU A 65 -1.58 -7.72 7.88
C LEU A 65 -0.51 -8.69 7.40
N ARG A 66 0.66 -8.68 8.06
CA ARG A 66 1.74 -9.65 7.83
C ARG A 66 1.28 -11.09 8.06
N THR A 67 0.55 -11.33 9.14
CA THR A 67 0.00 -12.66 9.47
C THR A 67 -0.99 -13.11 8.39
N TYR A 68 -1.93 -12.22 8.03
CA TYR A 68 -2.88 -12.48 6.97
C TYR A 68 -2.19 -12.81 5.64
N TRP A 69 -1.24 -11.98 5.22
CA TRP A 69 -0.56 -12.14 3.94
C TRP A 69 0.27 -13.42 3.87
N SER A 70 0.99 -13.75 4.94
CA SER A 70 1.72 -15.02 5.06
C SER A 70 0.79 -16.23 4.90
N ASN A 71 -0.37 -16.22 5.57
CA ASN A 71 -1.36 -17.29 5.45
C ASN A 71 -1.94 -17.38 4.03
N ALA A 72 -2.24 -16.25 3.41
CA ALA A 72 -2.73 -16.20 2.03
C ALA A 72 -1.70 -16.76 1.03
N LEU A 73 -0.42 -16.39 1.19
CA LEU A 73 0.66 -16.92 0.36
C LEU A 73 0.89 -18.42 0.56
N GLN A 74 0.74 -18.93 1.79
CA GLN A 74 0.83 -20.36 2.07
C GLN A 74 -0.33 -21.14 1.44
N ALA A 75 -1.56 -20.62 1.52
CA ALA A 75 -2.73 -21.21 0.87
C ALA A 75 -2.57 -21.27 -0.66
N ASP A 76 -1.91 -20.26 -1.24
CA ASP A 76 -1.63 -20.16 -2.67
C ASP A 76 -0.32 -20.86 -3.09
N ALA A 77 0.46 -21.45 -2.18
CA ALA A 77 1.82 -21.91 -2.46
C ALA A 77 1.90 -22.99 -3.53
N ALA A 78 0.89 -23.86 -3.59
CA ALA A 78 0.78 -24.93 -4.58
C ALA A 78 0.00 -24.52 -5.85
N ASP A 79 -0.54 -23.29 -5.89
CA ASP A 79 -1.35 -22.83 -7.02
C ASP A 79 -0.44 -22.21 -8.11
N PRO A 80 -0.26 -22.86 -9.28
CA PRO A 80 0.50 -22.26 -10.39
C PRO A 80 -0.21 -21.01 -10.96
N GLN A 81 -1.48 -20.84 -10.64
CA GLN A 81 -2.31 -19.71 -11.04
C GLN A 81 -2.37 -18.59 -9.98
N ARG A 82 -1.55 -18.66 -8.92
CA ARG A 82 -1.54 -17.66 -7.84
C ARG A 82 -1.41 -16.24 -8.37
N VAL A 83 -2.18 -15.34 -7.77
CA VAL A 83 -2.20 -13.93 -8.14
C VAL A 83 -1.42 -13.06 -7.17
N ARG A 84 -1.18 -13.51 -5.93
CA ARG A 84 -0.45 -12.72 -4.92
C ARG A 84 1.06 -12.86 -5.13
N GLY A 85 1.75 -11.71 -5.11
CA GLY A 85 3.20 -11.60 -5.20
C GLY A 85 3.86 -11.63 -3.83
N THR A 86 5.19 -11.67 -3.82
CA THR A 86 6.01 -11.82 -2.60
C THR A 86 6.17 -10.54 -1.77
N ALA A 87 5.72 -9.38 -2.27
CA ALA A 87 5.73 -8.15 -1.50
C ALA A 87 4.70 -8.24 -0.38
N ASP A 88 5.16 -8.15 0.86
CA ASP A 88 4.33 -8.21 2.06
C ASP A 88 3.82 -6.80 2.41
N PRO A 89 2.51 -6.53 2.32
CA PRO A 89 1.97 -5.22 2.61
C PRO A 89 2.02 -4.86 4.10
N GLY A 90 2.33 -5.82 4.97
CA GLY A 90 2.54 -5.59 6.39
C GLY A 90 3.98 -5.22 6.78
N VAL A 91 4.92 -5.20 5.84
CA VAL A 91 6.35 -4.92 6.11
C VAL A 91 6.80 -3.68 5.35
N TYR A 92 7.46 -2.77 6.05
CA TYR A 92 8.02 -1.58 5.42
C TYR A 92 9.28 -1.95 4.61
N VAL A 93 9.34 -1.49 3.36
CA VAL A 93 10.52 -1.64 2.50
C VAL A 93 11.14 -0.27 2.21
N SER A 94 12.46 -0.15 2.41
CA SER A 94 13.18 1.11 2.18
C SER A 94 13.23 1.48 0.70
N ALA A 95 13.35 2.77 0.41
CA ALA A 95 13.53 3.26 -0.96
C ALA A 95 14.77 2.67 -1.64
N ALA A 96 15.87 2.51 -0.90
CA ALA A 96 17.11 1.90 -1.40
C ALA A 96 16.88 0.44 -1.83
N THR A 97 16.20 -0.34 -0.99
CA THR A 97 15.84 -1.73 -1.29
C THR A 97 14.93 -1.84 -2.52
N ASN A 98 13.89 -1.00 -2.60
CA ASN A 98 12.99 -0.99 -3.75
C ASN A 98 13.68 -0.53 -5.05
N GLN A 99 14.61 0.42 -4.96
CA GLN A 99 15.43 0.84 -6.10
C GLN A 99 16.39 -0.26 -6.54
N GLU A 100 17.01 -0.99 -5.62
CA GLU A 100 17.94 -2.07 -5.94
C GLU A 100 17.21 -3.25 -6.61
N GLN A 101 16.13 -3.71 -5.98
CA GLN A 101 15.41 -4.93 -6.38
C GLN A 101 14.47 -4.71 -7.56
N PHE A 102 13.75 -3.58 -7.59
CA PHE A 102 12.65 -3.36 -8.53
C PHE A 102 12.85 -2.14 -9.45
N LYS A 103 13.98 -1.43 -9.31
CA LYS A 103 14.29 -0.20 -10.08
C LYS A 103 13.20 0.87 -9.95
N ILE A 104 12.47 0.88 -8.83
CA ILE A 104 11.41 1.86 -8.61
C ILE A 104 12.03 3.16 -8.15
N GLY A 105 11.92 4.20 -8.96
CA GLY A 105 12.43 5.53 -8.65
C GLY A 105 11.47 6.40 -7.84
N THR A 106 11.93 7.63 -7.61
CA THR A 106 11.16 8.71 -6.98
C THR A 106 10.06 9.23 -7.91
N ILE A 107 8.88 9.51 -7.36
CA ILE A 107 7.73 10.08 -8.07
C ILE A 107 7.54 11.54 -7.64
N ARG A 108 7.38 12.44 -8.62
CA ARG A 108 7.05 13.84 -8.39
C ARG A 108 5.54 14.04 -8.51
N ALA A 109 4.89 14.40 -7.42
CA ALA A 109 3.47 14.75 -7.36
C ALA A 109 3.29 16.26 -7.21
N ILE A 110 2.03 16.71 -7.20
CA ILE A 110 1.68 18.14 -7.04
C ILE A 110 2.15 18.68 -5.69
N VAL A 111 1.97 17.91 -4.62
CA VAL A 111 2.19 18.35 -3.23
C VAL A 111 3.53 17.90 -2.65
N GLY A 112 4.33 17.14 -3.39
CA GLY A 112 5.56 16.56 -2.86
C GLY A 112 6.31 15.66 -3.83
N VAL A 113 7.47 15.22 -3.38
CA VAL A 113 8.31 14.24 -4.06
C VAL A 113 8.36 13.02 -3.16
N TYR A 114 7.96 11.86 -3.67
CA TYR A 114 7.88 10.62 -2.90
C TYR A 114 8.92 9.65 -3.41
N ASP A 115 9.82 9.20 -2.53
CA ASP A 115 10.74 8.12 -2.86
C ASP A 115 10.01 6.76 -3.03
N ALA A 116 10.79 5.71 -3.24
CA ALA A 116 10.28 4.37 -3.47
C ALA A 116 9.96 3.58 -2.19
N GLY A 117 10.14 4.16 -1.01
CA GLY A 117 9.90 3.48 0.27
C GLY A 117 8.42 3.26 0.52
N GLY A 118 8.07 2.30 1.37
CA GLY A 118 6.71 2.07 1.82
C GLY A 118 6.31 0.60 1.91
N TYR A 119 5.02 0.40 2.14
CA TYR A 119 4.36 -0.90 2.23
C TYR A 119 3.78 -1.24 0.87
N SER A 120 4.00 -2.45 0.34
CA SER A 120 3.57 -2.79 -1.02
C SER A 120 2.86 -4.13 -1.09
N ALA A 121 1.77 -4.20 -1.85
CA ALA A 121 1.13 -5.44 -2.26
C ALA A 121 1.31 -5.62 -3.77
N HIS A 122 1.75 -6.80 -4.20
CA HIS A 122 1.93 -7.12 -5.62
C HIS A 122 0.90 -8.15 -6.07
N TYR A 123 0.29 -7.91 -7.22
CA TYR A 123 -0.71 -8.77 -7.84
C TYR A 123 -0.34 -9.08 -9.28
N ARG A 124 -0.24 -10.35 -9.62
CA ARG A 124 -0.08 -10.82 -10.99
C ARG A 124 -1.37 -10.54 -11.76
N MET A 125 -1.27 -9.91 -12.93
CA MET A 125 -2.44 -9.48 -13.73
C MET A 125 -2.82 -10.47 -14.83
N ASP A 126 -1.93 -11.38 -15.23
CA ASP A 126 -2.18 -12.42 -16.24
C ASP A 126 -2.79 -13.70 -15.63
N ALA A 127 -3.83 -13.53 -14.81
CA ALA A 127 -4.48 -14.65 -14.14
C ALA A 127 -5.33 -15.50 -15.12
N PRO A 128 -5.12 -16.82 -15.23
CA PRO A 128 -5.93 -17.69 -16.10
C PRO A 128 -7.38 -17.78 -15.65
N ASN A 129 -7.62 -17.73 -14.34
CA ASN A 129 -8.95 -17.73 -13.73
C ASN A 129 -9.27 -16.35 -13.15
N LEU A 130 -9.87 -15.50 -13.98
CA LEU A 130 -10.22 -14.12 -13.62
C LEU A 130 -11.23 -14.05 -12.47
N THR A 131 -12.15 -15.00 -12.38
CA THR A 131 -13.15 -15.03 -11.29
C THR A 131 -12.48 -15.26 -9.94
N LYS A 132 -11.60 -16.26 -9.86
CA LYS A 132 -10.82 -16.53 -8.63
C LYS A 132 -9.92 -15.35 -8.27
N ALA A 133 -9.20 -14.80 -9.25
CA ALA A 133 -8.33 -13.64 -9.07
C ALA A 133 -9.10 -12.46 -8.48
N ARG A 134 -10.27 -12.14 -9.04
CA ARG A 134 -11.14 -11.06 -8.56
C ARG A 134 -11.61 -11.28 -7.12
N MET A 135 -11.95 -12.52 -6.77
CA MET A 135 -12.33 -12.86 -5.39
C MET A 135 -11.15 -12.66 -4.42
N GLN A 136 -9.95 -13.11 -4.78
CA GLN A 136 -8.75 -12.93 -3.98
C GLN A 136 -8.41 -11.44 -3.80
N TYR A 137 -8.47 -10.63 -4.85
CA TYR A 137 -8.27 -9.18 -4.74
C TYR A 137 -9.31 -8.52 -3.82
N ALA A 138 -10.58 -8.91 -3.93
CA ALA A 138 -11.64 -8.34 -3.11
C ALA A 138 -11.47 -8.69 -1.62
N GLU A 139 -11.10 -9.93 -1.32
CA GLU A 139 -10.80 -10.41 0.03
C GLU A 139 -9.62 -9.63 0.63
N ASP A 140 -8.52 -9.51 -0.11
CA ASP A 140 -7.32 -8.80 0.33
C ASP A 140 -7.62 -7.33 0.61
N LEU A 141 -8.30 -6.64 -0.32
CA LEU A 141 -8.64 -5.23 -0.15
C LEU A 141 -9.61 -4.99 1.01
N ALA A 142 -10.53 -5.93 1.28
CA ALA A 142 -11.40 -5.88 2.45
C ALA A 142 -10.57 -5.98 3.74
N MET A 143 -9.59 -6.88 3.78
CA MET A 143 -8.67 -7.01 4.91
C MET A 143 -7.81 -5.77 5.09
N PHE A 144 -7.26 -5.21 4.01
CA PHE A 144 -6.45 -3.99 4.03
C PHE A 144 -7.23 -2.81 4.61
N LYS A 145 -8.51 -2.69 4.22
CA LYS A 145 -9.42 -1.70 4.77
C LYS A 145 -9.68 -1.93 6.26
N GLN A 146 -9.93 -3.18 6.66
CA GLN A 146 -10.22 -3.52 8.06
C GLN A 146 -9.05 -3.18 8.99
N VAL A 147 -7.81 -3.41 8.57
CA VAL A 147 -6.62 -3.11 9.38
C VAL A 147 -6.10 -1.68 9.23
N GLY A 148 -6.77 -0.84 8.43
CA GLY A 148 -6.38 0.55 8.22
C GLY A 148 -5.06 0.72 7.48
N TRP A 149 -4.76 -0.17 6.51
CA TRP A 149 -3.54 -0.09 5.69
C TRP A 149 -3.42 1.27 4.98
N ILE A 150 -4.56 1.80 4.55
CA ILE A 150 -4.73 3.20 4.12
C ILE A 150 -5.55 3.91 5.21
N SER A 151 -5.00 4.99 5.77
CA SER A 151 -5.58 5.72 6.90
C SER A 151 -5.30 7.22 6.82
N LEU A 152 -5.66 7.98 7.88
CA LEU A 152 -5.33 9.41 7.99
C LEU A 152 -3.81 9.69 7.99
N ALA A 153 -3.00 8.67 8.32
CA ALA A 153 -1.56 8.73 8.26
C ALA A 153 -1.02 8.58 6.82
N SER A 154 -1.82 8.10 5.87
CA SER A 154 -1.35 7.88 4.50
C SER A 154 -1.12 9.20 3.77
N ARG A 155 -0.02 9.29 3.02
CA ARG A 155 0.34 10.49 2.22
C ARG A 155 0.35 10.26 0.74
N VAL A 156 0.66 9.05 0.33
CA VAL A 156 0.62 8.67 -1.07
C VAL A 156 0.23 7.21 -1.16
N VAL A 157 -0.64 6.92 -2.13
CA VAL A 157 -0.95 5.59 -2.63
C VAL A 157 -0.61 5.63 -4.12
N ILE A 158 0.28 4.75 -4.55
CA ILE A 158 0.71 4.59 -5.95
C ILE A 158 0.19 3.25 -6.44
#